data_AF-A0A3P7J9J1-F1
#
_entry.id   AF-A0A3P7J9J1-F1
#
_cell.length_a   1.000
_cell.length_b   1.000
_cell.length_c   1.000
_cell.angle_alpha   90.00
_cell.angle_beta   90.00
_cell.angle_gamma   90.00
#
_symmetry.space_group_name_H-M   'P 1'
#
loop_
_entity.id
_entity.type
_entity.pdbx_description
1 polymer ?
#
loop_
_entity_poly.entity_id
_entity_poly.type
_entity_poly.pdbx_seq_one_letter_code
_entity_poly.pdbx_strand_id
1 'polypeptide(L)'
;CNSWRIYEDVQGSWESIAGIIRYVEQNQDVLADAQKPGGWNDPDMLVVGLPNVTVDQAMVQMTLWSMWSAPLIMSNDLRTLKPEFKQILLNRDVIAIDQDPMGIMGKLVRKTKSIGIYLKPVTPLRGEETSYALAVVNKNILEVKTKSIGIYLKPVTPLRGEETSFALAVVNKNILEVKTVQFSLKSLGISNEESYQVRDLWAGEDTGTVTAPYVFEFKLRPTSAVMIKLTLI
;
A
#
# COMPACT_ATOMS: atom_id res chain seq x y z
N CYS A 1 19.81 0.80 16.94
CA CYS A 1 20.12 0.63 15.50
C CYS A 1 19.27 1.63 14.71
N ASN A 2 19.76 2.10 13.55
CA ASN A 2 18.94 2.98 12.68
C ASN A 2 17.89 2.20 11.87
N SER A 3 18.14 0.92 11.62
CA SER A 3 17.18 -0.06 11.13
C SER A 3 17.48 -1.43 11.71
N TRP A 4 16.56 -2.38 11.58
CA TRP A 4 16.77 -3.77 11.97
C TRP A 4 16.01 -4.72 11.04
N ARG A 5 16.70 -5.78 10.58
CA ARG A 5 16.10 -6.84 9.75
C ARG A 5 15.03 -7.55 10.56
N ILE A 6 13.80 -7.60 10.02
CA ILE A 6 12.64 -8.12 10.75
C ILE A 6 12.28 -9.58 10.40
N TYR A 7 12.83 -10.10 9.30
CA TYR A 7 12.48 -11.42 8.76
C TYR A 7 13.62 -12.01 7.91
N GLU A 8 13.38 -13.17 7.31
CA GLU A 8 14.26 -13.91 6.39
C GLU A 8 14.79 -13.05 5.23
N ASP A 9 15.90 -13.51 4.63
CA ASP A 9 16.51 -12.86 3.47
C ASP A 9 15.59 -12.89 2.25
N VAL A 10 15.46 -11.74 1.59
CA VAL A 10 14.69 -11.62 0.35
C VAL A 10 15.41 -12.34 -0.78
N GLN A 11 14.65 -13.14 -1.51
CA GLN A 11 15.07 -13.79 -2.74
C GLN A 11 14.35 -13.13 -3.91
N GLY A 12 14.94 -13.19 -5.11
CA GLY A 12 14.32 -12.69 -6.34
C GLY A 12 13.16 -13.55 -6.82
N SER A 13 12.15 -13.82 -5.98
CA SER A 13 10.97 -14.62 -6.28
C SER A 13 9.74 -14.07 -5.58
N TRP A 14 8.56 -14.28 -6.19
CA TRP A 14 7.29 -13.88 -5.59
C TRP A 14 7.03 -14.54 -4.24
N GLU A 15 7.43 -15.80 -4.07
CA GLU A 15 7.21 -16.54 -2.83
C GLU A 15 7.92 -15.88 -1.64
N SER A 16 9.16 -15.41 -1.85
CA SER A 16 9.93 -14.70 -0.82
C SER A 16 9.31 -13.34 -0.50
N ILE A 17 8.99 -12.54 -1.52
CA ILE A 17 8.30 -11.25 -1.35
C ILE A 17 6.98 -11.44 -0.58
N ALA A 18 6.16 -12.40 -0.99
CA ALA A 18 4.89 -12.72 -0.34
C ALA A 18 5.08 -13.25 1.09
N GLY A 19 6.18 -13.97 1.36
CA GLY A 19 6.57 -14.43 2.70
C GLY A 19 6.79 -13.27 3.65
N ILE A 20 7.61 -12.29 3.25
CA ILE A 20 7.86 -11.06 4.01
C ILE A 20 6.55 -10.30 4.24
N ILE A 21 5.72 -10.14 3.20
CA ILE A 21 4.41 -9.48 3.33
C ILE A 21 3.55 -10.17 4.38
N ARG A 22 3.43 -11.51 4.34
CA ARG A 22 2.66 -12.27 5.33
C ARG A 22 3.19 -12.06 6.75
N TYR A 23 4.50 -12.04 6.93
CA TYR A 23 5.11 -11.80 8.24
C TYR A 23 4.79 -10.40 8.77
N VAL A 24 4.97 -9.36 7.94
CA VAL A 24 4.65 -7.98 8.33
C VAL A 24 3.17 -7.85 8.69
N GLU A 25 2.27 -8.43 7.90
CA GLU A 25 0.83 -8.40 8.19
C GLU A 25 0.44 -9.08 9.51
N GLN A 26 1.11 -10.18 9.86
CA GLN A 26 0.85 -10.92 11.10
C GLN A 26 1.36 -10.17 12.33
N ASN A 27 2.43 -9.38 12.18
CA ASN A 27 3.12 -8.72 13.28
C ASN A 27 2.99 -7.18 13.26
N GLN A 28 2.13 -6.64 12.39
CA GLN A 28 2.08 -5.21 12.07
C GLN A 28 1.89 -4.29 13.28
N ASP A 29 1.19 -4.73 14.32
CA ASP A 29 0.97 -3.89 15.50
C ASP A 29 2.26 -3.72 16.30
N VAL A 30 2.99 -4.81 16.54
CA VAL A 30 4.31 -4.77 17.20
C VAL A 30 5.33 -4.00 16.35
N LEU A 31 5.32 -4.23 15.04
CA LEU A 31 6.25 -3.57 14.12
C LEU A 31 5.98 -2.06 14.05
N ALA A 32 4.72 -1.65 13.96
CA ALA A 32 4.35 -0.24 13.92
C ALA A 32 4.67 0.48 15.23
N ASP A 33 4.47 -0.18 16.38
CA ASP A 33 4.77 0.40 17.69
C ASP A 33 6.29 0.55 17.94
N ALA A 34 7.11 -0.32 17.32
CA ALA A 34 8.57 -0.27 17.42
C ALA A 34 9.21 0.78 16.50
N GLN A 35 8.55 1.12 15.39
CA GLN A 35 9.08 2.01 14.36
C GLN A 35 8.87 3.48 14.67
N LYS A 36 9.87 4.30 14.39
CA LYS A 36 9.82 5.76 14.49
C LYS A 36 10.93 6.40 13.65
N PRO A 37 10.87 7.72 13.35
CA PRO A 37 11.98 8.42 12.73
C PRO A 37 13.33 8.10 13.39
N GLY A 38 14.27 7.58 12.60
CA GLY A 38 15.59 7.14 13.07
C GLY A 38 15.70 5.68 13.50
N GLY A 39 14.61 4.90 13.44
CA GLY A 39 14.55 3.47 13.75
C GLY A 39 13.50 2.75 12.91
N TRP A 40 13.94 2.08 11.85
CA TRP A 40 13.06 1.51 10.81
C TRP A 40 13.05 -0.01 10.80
N ASN A 41 11.86 -0.59 10.60
CA ASN A 41 11.76 -2.01 10.27
C ASN A 41 12.35 -2.24 8.87
N ASP A 42 13.26 -3.20 8.76
CA ASP A 42 13.91 -3.55 7.50
C ASP A 42 13.39 -4.90 6.98
N PRO A 43 12.41 -4.89 6.05
CA PRO A 43 11.91 -6.08 5.37
C PRO A 43 12.86 -6.61 4.28
N ASP A 44 14.11 -6.12 4.24
CA ASP A 44 15.16 -6.45 3.27
C ASP A 44 15.02 -5.74 1.91
N MET A 45 15.97 -5.98 1.01
CA MET A 45 16.18 -5.21 -0.23
C MET A 45 15.03 -5.26 -1.26
N LEU A 46 14.97 -4.24 -2.11
CA LEU A 46 14.18 -4.22 -3.35
C LEU A 46 14.83 -5.13 -4.40
N VAL A 47 14.11 -6.18 -4.81
CA VAL A 47 14.52 -7.15 -5.85
C VAL A 47 13.94 -6.81 -7.23
N VAL A 48 13.57 -5.54 -7.41
CA VAL A 48 12.97 -4.99 -8.62
C VAL A 48 13.95 -5.13 -9.80
N GLY A 49 13.49 -5.75 -10.89
CA GLY A 49 14.29 -5.97 -12.10
C GLY A 49 15.10 -7.26 -12.12
N LEU A 50 15.03 -8.10 -11.08
CA LEU A 50 15.61 -9.44 -11.12
C LEU A 50 14.82 -10.39 -12.06
N PRO A 51 15.46 -11.42 -12.66
CA PRO A 51 14.86 -12.21 -13.74
C PRO A 51 13.51 -12.87 -13.44
N ASN A 52 13.25 -13.26 -12.19
CA ASN A 52 12.04 -13.98 -11.78
C ASN A 52 11.02 -13.09 -11.07
N VAL A 53 11.18 -11.76 -11.15
CA VAL A 53 10.26 -10.77 -10.59
C VAL A 53 9.56 -10.06 -11.74
N THR A 54 8.24 -10.20 -11.83
CA THR A 54 7.44 -9.52 -12.86
C THR A 54 7.28 -8.03 -12.54
N VAL A 55 6.90 -7.23 -13.55
CA VAL A 55 6.62 -5.79 -13.37
C VAL A 55 5.55 -5.58 -12.30
N ASP A 56 4.45 -6.33 -12.35
CA ASP A 56 3.36 -6.20 -11.37
C ASP A 56 3.85 -6.58 -9.95
N GLN A 57 4.67 -7.65 -9.81
CA GLN A 57 5.25 -8.03 -8.52
C GLN A 57 6.22 -6.98 -7.97
N ALA A 58 7.02 -6.36 -8.84
CA ALA A 58 7.90 -5.25 -8.48
C ALA A 58 7.11 -4.03 -8.00
N MET A 59 6.00 -3.69 -8.66
CA MET A 59 5.09 -2.64 -8.21
C MET A 59 4.51 -2.95 -6.83
N VAL A 60 4.13 -4.21 -6.58
CA VAL A 60 3.65 -4.65 -5.26
C VAL A 60 4.72 -4.48 -4.19
N GLN A 61 5.96 -4.92 -4.45
CA GLN A 61 7.06 -4.77 -3.51
C GLN A 61 7.29 -3.29 -3.18
N MET A 62 7.45 -2.45 -4.21
CA MET A 62 7.66 -1.01 -4.04
C MET A 62 6.51 -0.37 -3.25
N THR A 63 5.26 -0.70 -3.59
CA THR A 63 4.08 -0.19 -2.91
C THR A 63 4.12 -0.50 -1.41
N LEU A 64 4.38 -1.75 -1.03
CA LEU A 64 4.29 -2.16 0.38
C LEU A 64 5.49 -1.69 1.19
N TRP A 65 6.69 -1.69 0.62
CA TRP A 65 7.87 -1.13 1.29
C TRP A 65 7.66 0.36 1.59
N SER A 66 7.16 1.13 0.62
CA SER A 66 6.82 2.54 0.82
C SER A 66 5.72 2.74 1.86
N MET A 67 4.69 1.89 1.86
CA MET A 67 3.63 1.94 2.87
C MET A 67 4.17 1.65 4.27
N TRP A 68 5.22 0.85 4.41
CA TRP A 68 5.82 0.57 5.72
C TRP A 68 6.90 1.57 6.13
N SER A 69 7.23 2.57 5.30
CA SER A 69 8.40 3.44 5.50
C SER A 69 9.68 2.62 5.67
N ALA A 70 9.83 1.57 4.84
CA ALA A 70 10.96 0.66 4.88
C ALA A 70 12.16 1.29 4.15
N PRO A 71 13.41 0.93 4.51
CA PRO A 71 14.57 1.29 3.70
C PRO A 71 14.41 0.84 2.24
N LEU A 72 14.45 1.78 1.29
CA LEU A 72 14.39 1.50 -0.15
C LEU A 72 15.79 1.18 -0.72
N ILE A 73 16.37 0.07 -0.28
CA ILE A 73 17.72 -0.37 -0.69
C ILE A 73 17.61 -1.28 -1.91
N MET A 74 18.18 -0.89 -3.05
CA MET A 74 18.08 -1.65 -4.31
C MET A 74 19.15 -2.74 -4.42
N SER A 75 18.76 -3.92 -4.90
CA SER A 75 19.67 -5.03 -5.23
C SER A 75 19.44 -5.51 -6.66
N ASN A 76 19.93 -4.74 -7.64
CA ASN A 76 19.83 -5.02 -9.07
C ASN A 76 21.02 -4.46 -9.86
N ASP A 77 21.16 -4.87 -11.12
CA ASP A 77 22.18 -4.33 -12.03
C ASP A 77 21.62 -3.11 -12.81
N LEU A 78 22.01 -1.92 -12.37
CA LEU A 78 21.56 -0.65 -12.97
C LEU A 78 22.01 -0.46 -14.43
N ARG A 79 23.03 -1.18 -14.90
CA ARG A 79 23.53 -1.08 -16.28
C ARG A 79 22.59 -1.71 -17.29
N THR A 80 21.82 -2.70 -16.85
CA THR A 80 20.95 -3.53 -17.69
C THR A 80 19.48 -3.48 -17.23
N LEU A 81 19.15 -2.59 -16.29
CA LEU A 81 17.80 -2.45 -15.77
C LEU A 81 16.84 -1.98 -16.87
N LYS A 82 15.79 -2.77 -17.11
CA LYS A 82 14.81 -2.43 -18.16
C LYS A 82 14.02 -1.16 -17.79
N PRO A 83 13.58 -0.36 -18.78
CA PRO A 83 12.89 0.91 -18.55
C PRO A 83 11.67 0.81 -17.62
N GLU A 84 10.87 -0.26 -17.73
CA GLU A 84 9.69 -0.48 -16.90
C GLU A 84 10.02 -0.62 -15.40
N PHE A 85 11.11 -1.31 -15.06
CA PHE A 85 11.57 -1.43 -13.68
C PHE A 85 12.22 -0.15 -13.16
N LYS A 86 12.92 0.58 -14.05
CA LYS A 86 13.47 1.89 -13.74
C LYS A 86 12.36 2.89 -13.40
N GLN A 87 11.23 2.86 -14.11
CA GLN A 87 10.07 3.71 -13.81
C GLN A 87 9.50 3.42 -12.42
N ILE A 88 9.43 2.15 -12.01
CA ILE A 88 8.98 1.76 -10.66
C ILE A 88 9.90 2.37 -9.59
N LEU A 89 11.21 2.20 -9.74
CA LEU A 89 12.21 2.65 -8.76
C LEU A 89 12.37 4.17 -8.70
N LEU A 90 12.00 4.89 -9.75
CA LEU A 90 12.10 6.36 -9.83
C LEU A 90 10.76 7.08 -9.64
N ASN A 91 9.69 6.36 -9.31
CA ASN A 91 8.38 6.97 -9.11
C ASN A 91 8.42 7.92 -7.89
N ARG A 92 8.46 9.22 -8.17
CA ARG A 92 8.58 10.27 -7.14
C ARG A 92 7.39 10.31 -6.19
N ASP A 93 6.20 10.00 -6.68
CA ASP A 93 4.98 10.04 -5.87
C ASP A 93 4.98 8.88 -4.87
N VAL A 94 5.41 7.68 -5.27
CA VAL A 94 5.55 6.51 -4.39
C VAL A 94 6.71 6.69 -3.40
N ILE A 95 7.84 7.25 -3.84
CA ILE A 95 8.96 7.61 -2.96
C ILE A 95 8.52 8.66 -1.93
N ALA A 96 7.72 9.65 -2.31
CA ALA A 96 7.23 10.66 -1.38
C ALA A 96 6.34 10.05 -0.28
N ILE A 97 5.59 8.99 -0.59
CA ILE A 97 4.87 8.24 0.45
C ILE A 97 5.86 7.58 1.40
N ASP A 98 6.88 6.90 0.90
CA ASP A 98 7.92 6.27 1.73
C ASP A 98 8.61 7.28 2.65
N GLN A 99 9.05 8.40 2.08
CA GLN A 99 9.83 9.45 2.72
C GLN A 99 8.97 10.48 3.48
N ASP A 100 7.71 10.16 3.77
CA ASP A 100 6.84 11.05 4.53
C ASP A 100 7.47 11.36 5.92
N PRO A 101 7.59 12.64 6.30
CA PRO A 101 8.32 13.03 7.50
C PRO A 101 7.68 12.56 8.81
N MET A 102 6.40 12.14 8.80
CA MET A 102 5.78 11.56 9.99
C MET A 102 6.41 10.20 10.34
N GLY A 103 7.00 9.49 9.37
CA GLY A 103 7.66 8.20 9.58
C GLY A 103 6.73 7.09 10.07
N ILE A 104 5.43 7.25 9.90
CA ILE A 104 4.42 6.30 10.38
C ILE A 104 4.41 5.07 9.49
N MET A 105 4.41 3.88 10.09
CA MET A 105 4.20 2.63 9.35
C MET A 105 2.73 2.49 8.97
N GLY A 106 2.46 2.28 7.69
CA GLY A 106 1.14 1.92 7.20
C GLY A 106 0.71 0.52 7.62
N LYS A 107 -0.59 0.33 7.86
CA LYS A 107 -1.16 -0.92 8.37
C LYS A 107 -2.14 -1.53 7.37
N LEU A 108 -2.19 -2.86 7.34
CA LEU A 108 -3.24 -3.63 6.71
C LEU A 108 -4.52 -3.46 7.53
N VAL A 109 -5.49 -2.73 6.97
CA VAL A 109 -6.78 -2.47 7.63
C VAL A 109 -7.86 -3.45 7.22
N ARG A 110 -7.68 -4.12 6.07
CA ARG A 110 -8.63 -5.13 5.61
C ARG A 110 -7.96 -6.13 4.69
N LYS A 111 -8.31 -7.40 4.86
CA LYS A 111 -7.86 -8.47 3.96
C LYS A 111 -8.98 -9.39 3.53
N THR A 112 -8.82 -9.94 2.34
CA THR A 112 -9.50 -11.14 1.87
C THR A 112 -8.45 -12.18 1.51
N LYS A 113 -8.85 -13.35 0.99
CA LYS A 113 -7.89 -14.41 0.60
C LYS A 113 -6.76 -13.90 -0.31
N SER A 114 -7.08 -13.04 -1.28
CA SER A 114 -6.12 -12.58 -2.28
C SER A 114 -5.79 -11.09 -2.22
N ILE A 115 -6.42 -10.31 -1.34
CA ILE A 115 -6.27 -8.85 -1.34
C ILE A 115 -5.96 -8.31 0.03
N GLY A 116 -5.00 -7.39 0.10
CA GLY A 116 -4.80 -6.49 1.23
C GLY A 116 -5.14 -5.04 0.87
N ILE A 117 -5.76 -4.34 1.81
CA ILE A 117 -5.99 -2.89 1.79
C ILE A 117 -5.15 -2.30 2.92
N TYR A 118 -4.26 -1.36 2.58
CA TYR A 118 -3.33 -0.75 3.52
C TYR A 118 -3.55 0.75 3.58
N LEU A 119 -3.49 1.31 4.78
CA LEU A 119 -3.59 2.74 5.06
C LEU A 119 -2.33 3.23 5.72
N LYS A 120 -1.81 4.38 5.26
CA LYS A 120 -0.69 5.09 5.87
C LYS A 120 -1.08 6.57 6.03
N PRO A 121 -1.12 7.11 7.26
CA PRO A 121 -1.21 8.54 7.48
C PRO A 121 0.03 9.25 6.93
N VAL A 122 -0.16 10.35 6.20
CA VAL A 122 0.89 11.13 5.55
C VAL A 122 0.58 12.62 5.59
N THR A 123 1.56 13.43 5.23
CA THR A 123 1.45 14.88 5.08
C THR A 123 0.83 15.29 3.72
N PRO A 124 0.25 16.52 3.63
CA PRO A 124 0.13 17.55 4.67
C PRO A 124 -0.93 17.24 5.74
N LEU A 125 -0.81 17.91 6.88
CA LEU A 125 -1.82 17.96 7.94
C LEU A 125 -2.65 19.25 7.80
N ARG A 126 -3.92 19.21 8.20
CA ARG A 126 -4.79 20.39 8.32
C ARG A 126 -5.39 20.41 9.73
N GLY A 127 -4.83 21.25 10.62
CA GLY A 127 -5.22 21.24 12.03
C GLY A 127 -4.88 19.91 12.71
N GLU A 128 -5.89 19.20 13.21
CA GLU A 128 -5.74 17.85 13.79
C GLU A 128 -5.86 16.72 12.74
N GLU A 129 -6.18 17.06 11.49
CA GLU A 129 -6.45 16.12 10.40
C GLU A 129 -5.18 15.76 9.62
N THR A 130 -5.11 14.53 9.11
CA THR A 130 -3.94 13.98 8.41
C THR A 130 -4.33 13.45 7.04
N SER A 131 -3.54 13.70 5.99
CA SER A 131 -3.73 13.09 4.65
C SER A 131 -3.43 11.59 4.68
N TYR A 132 -3.85 10.80 3.69
CA TYR A 132 -3.53 9.37 3.66
C TYR A 132 -3.08 8.87 2.29
N ALA A 133 -2.14 7.93 2.33
CA ALA A 133 -1.86 7.04 1.21
C ALA A 133 -2.67 5.75 1.37
N LEU A 134 -3.24 5.28 0.26
CA LEU A 134 -3.76 3.91 0.18
C LEU A 134 -2.95 3.07 -0.78
N ALA A 135 -2.72 1.82 -0.38
CA ALA A 135 -2.38 0.73 -1.28
C ALA A 135 -3.44 -0.37 -1.31
N VAL A 136 -3.69 -0.91 -2.50
CA VAL A 136 -4.49 -2.11 -2.71
C VAL A 136 -3.65 -3.11 -3.45
N VAL A 137 -3.46 -4.27 -2.84
CA VAL A 137 -2.50 -5.24 -3.34
C VAL A 137 -3.18 -6.57 -3.57
N ASN A 138 -3.05 -7.09 -4.79
CA ASN A 138 -3.40 -8.47 -5.12
C ASN A 138 -2.21 -9.39 -4.83
N LYS A 139 -2.35 -10.25 -3.82
CA LYS A 139 -1.27 -11.12 -3.29
C LYS A 139 -1.29 -12.55 -3.86
N ASN A 140 -2.31 -12.90 -4.66
CA ASN A 140 -2.51 -14.19 -5.32
C ASN A 140 -1.75 -15.40 -4.70
N ILE A 141 -2.12 -15.80 -3.48
CA ILE A 141 -1.58 -17.00 -2.83
C ILE A 141 -2.41 -18.19 -3.34
N LEU A 142 -1.76 -19.11 -4.04
CA LEU A 142 -2.35 -20.38 -4.48
C LEU A 142 -2.74 -21.21 -3.24
N GLU A 143 -4.03 -21.33 -2.91
CA GLU A 143 -4.73 -22.61 -2.58
C GLU A 143 -6.22 -22.47 -2.17
N VAL A 144 -7.01 -23.45 -2.67
CA VAL A 144 -8.37 -23.96 -2.35
C VAL A 144 -9.59 -23.00 -2.22
N LYS A 145 -10.56 -23.28 -3.11
CA LYS A 145 -11.93 -22.75 -3.21
C LYS A 145 -12.66 -22.70 -1.86
N THR A 146 -13.24 -21.54 -1.51
CA THR A 146 -14.55 -21.45 -0.80
C THR A 146 -15.22 -20.09 -1.05
N LYS A 147 -16.56 -20.13 -1.10
CA LYS A 147 -17.52 -19.03 -1.34
C LYS A 147 -17.67 -18.09 -0.12
N SER A 148 -18.41 -17.00 -0.39
CA SER A 148 -19.07 -16.02 0.49
C SER A 148 -18.21 -14.93 1.13
N ILE A 149 -18.60 -13.68 0.84
CA ILE A 149 -18.09 -12.47 1.47
C ILE A 149 -19.28 -11.83 2.18
N GLY A 150 -19.17 -11.74 3.51
CA GLY A 150 -19.88 -10.77 4.34
C GLY A 150 -18.83 -9.92 5.04
N ILE A 151 -19.10 -8.63 5.24
CA ILE A 151 -18.12 -7.65 5.73
C ILE A 151 -18.74 -6.87 6.89
N TYR A 152 -18.04 -6.83 8.01
CA TYR A 152 -18.28 -5.92 9.13
C TYR A 152 -16.92 -5.33 9.56
N LEU A 153 -16.88 -4.06 9.98
CA LEU A 153 -15.66 -3.30 10.27
C LEU A 153 -15.75 -2.55 11.61
N LYS A 154 -14.59 -2.39 12.27
CA LYS A 154 -14.35 -1.61 13.49
C LYS A 154 -13.25 -0.54 13.24
N PRO A 155 -13.24 0.60 13.97
CA PRO A 155 -12.26 1.68 13.80
C PRO A 155 -10.84 1.32 14.25
N VAL A 156 -9.81 1.92 13.61
CA VAL A 156 -8.39 1.85 14.00
C VAL A 156 -7.79 3.26 14.04
N THR A 157 -6.93 3.49 15.04
CA THR A 157 -6.33 4.74 15.54
C THR A 157 -5.11 5.25 14.74
N PRO A 158 -4.68 6.53 14.94
CA PRO A 158 -5.15 7.47 15.96
C PRO A 158 -6.44 8.20 15.58
N LEU A 159 -7.31 8.34 16.57
CA LEU A 159 -8.44 9.26 16.56
C LEU A 159 -7.99 10.56 17.25
N ARG A 160 -8.25 11.71 16.63
CA ARG A 160 -8.07 13.03 17.25
C ARG A 160 -9.25 13.92 16.82
N GLY A 161 -10.25 14.07 17.70
CA GLY A 161 -11.51 14.75 17.37
C GLY A 161 -12.48 13.92 16.51
N GLU A 162 -13.32 14.58 15.70
CA GLU A 162 -14.37 13.96 14.87
C GLU A 162 -14.06 13.89 13.35
N GLU A 163 -12.93 14.44 12.87
CA GLU A 163 -12.65 14.55 11.42
C GLU A 163 -11.21 14.18 11.06
N THR A 164 -11.02 13.48 9.93
CA THR A 164 -9.73 12.93 9.45
C THR A 164 -9.74 12.91 7.91
N SER A 165 -8.59 12.92 7.22
CA SER A 165 -8.57 12.51 5.80
C SER A 165 -8.58 11.01 5.68
N PHE A 166 -8.69 10.47 4.48
CA PHE A 166 -8.76 9.03 4.36
C PHE A 166 -8.38 8.55 2.98
N ALA A 167 -8.32 7.24 2.76
CA ALA A 167 -7.78 6.66 1.54
C ALA A 167 -8.67 5.54 0.98
N LEU A 168 -8.39 5.09 -0.24
CA LEU A 168 -9.44 4.54 -1.09
C LEU A 168 -8.97 3.40 -2.01
N ALA A 169 -9.60 2.24 -1.87
CA ALA A 169 -9.17 0.96 -2.45
C ALA A 169 -9.68 0.69 -3.87
N VAL A 170 -9.42 -0.50 -4.41
CA VAL A 170 -10.28 -1.36 -5.25
C VAL A 170 -9.43 -2.55 -5.72
N VAL A 171 -10.05 -3.72 -5.73
CA VAL A 171 -9.58 -5.12 -5.86
C VAL A 171 -9.79 -5.75 -7.26
N ASN A 172 -8.98 -6.79 -7.56
CA ASN A 172 -9.31 -7.88 -8.48
C ASN A 172 -9.13 -9.25 -7.80
N LYS A 173 -10.12 -10.15 -7.90
CA LYS A 173 -10.13 -11.51 -7.30
C LYS A 173 -10.03 -12.68 -8.32
N ASN A 174 -9.52 -12.47 -9.52
CA ASN A 174 -9.26 -13.53 -10.49
C ASN A 174 -7.76 -13.75 -10.68
N ILE A 175 -7.46 -14.99 -11.05
CA ILE A 175 -6.12 -15.53 -11.31
C ILE A 175 -5.79 -15.42 -12.81
N LEU A 176 -6.81 -15.21 -13.66
CA LEU A 176 -6.71 -15.19 -15.14
C LEU A 176 -7.37 -13.96 -15.80
N GLU A 177 -8.15 -13.18 -15.06
CA GLU A 177 -8.99 -12.13 -15.63
C GLU A 177 -8.91 -10.84 -14.82
N VAL A 178 -9.16 -9.70 -15.46
CA VAL A 178 -9.43 -8.42 -14.78
C VAL A 178 -10.67 -8.56 -13.90
N LYS A 179 -10.66 -7.98 -12.69
CA LYS A 179 -11.88 -7.83 -11.88
C LYS A 179 -11.99 -6.40 -11.36
N THR A 180 -13.24 -6.05 -11.19
CA THR A 180 -13.72 -4.82 -10.59
C THR A 180 -13.89 -5.02 -9.09
N VAL A 181 -13.61 -3.99 -8.31
CA VAL A 181 -14.19 -3.87 -6.98
C VAL A 181 -14.69 -2.48 -6.70
N GLN A 182 -15.52 -2.41 -5.67
CA GLN A 182 -16.14 -1.20 -5.20
C GLN A 182 -16.10 -1.17 -3.68
N PHE A 183 -16.00 0.02 -3.13
CA PHE A 183 -16.32 0.33 -1.74
C PHE A 183 -16.54 1.84 -1.63
N SER A 184 -17.31 2.23 -0.61
CA SER A 184 -17.53 3.64 -0.29
C SER A 184 -16.46 4.14 0.65
N LEU A 185 -16.22 5.45 0.61
CA LEU A 185 -15.44 6.15 1.61
C LEU A 185 -15.91 5.73 3.03
N LYS A 186 -17.19 5.83 3.34
CA LYS A 186 -17.76 5.44 4.66
C LYS A 186 -17.36 4.04 5.13
N SER A 187 -17.26 3.08 4.23
CA SER A 187 -16.89 1.70 4.59
C SER A 187 -15.42 1.54 5.02
N LEU A 188 -14.56 2.53 4.81
CA LEU A 188 -13.18 2.55 5.26
C LEU A 188 -12.98 3.41 6.53
N GLY A 189 -14.07 3.84 7.15
CA GLY A 189 -14.05 4.74 8.31
C GLY A 189 -14.18 6.22 7.96
N ILE A 190 -14.44 6.54 6.67
CA ILE A 190 -14.40 7.89 6.09
C ILE A 190 -15.80 8.50 6.05
N SER A 191 -16.19 9.23 7.08
CA SER A 191 -17.56 9.73 7.22
C SER A 191 -17.74 11.24 7.17
N ASN A 192 -16.67 12.04 7.04
CA ASN A 192 -16.81 13.49 6.97
C ASN A 192 -17.36 13.97 5.62
N GLU A 193 -17.96 15.16 5.61
CA GLU A 193 -18.50 15.82 4.41
C GLU A 193 -17.44 16.59 3.60
N GLU A 194 -16.17 16.53 4.04
CA GLU A 194 -15.05 17.20 3.40
C GLU A 194 -14.71 16.62 2.01
N SER A 195 -14.11 17.47 1.18
CA SER A 195 -13.66 17.11 -0.16
C SER A 195 -12.18 16.73 -0.21
N TYR A 196 -11.85 15.77 -1.08
CA TYR A 196 -10.49 15.29 -1.30
C TYR A 196 -10.10 15.38 -2.76
N GLN A 197 -8.93 15.93 -3.05
CA GLN A 197 -8.27 15.75 -4.34
C GLN A 197 -7.65 14.35 -4.40
N VAL A 198 -7.97 13.60 -5.45
CA VAL A 198 -7.50 12.24 -5.69
C VAL A 198 -6.36 12.26 -6.71
N ARG A 199 -5.27 11.55 -6.41
CA ARG A 199 -4.15 11.34 -7.33
C ARG A 199 -3.79 9.87 -7.42
N ASP A 200 -3.72 9.32 -8.63
CA ASP A 200 -3.15 8.00 -8.89
C ASP A 200 -1.63 8.10 -8.94
N LEU A 201 -0.94 7.42 -8.02
CA LEU A 201 0.51 7.52 -7.87
C LEU A 201 1.28 6.67 -8.88
N TRP A 202 0.64 5.68 -9.48
CA TRP A 202 1.25 4.87 -10.54
C TRP A 202 1.03 5.47 -11.93
N ALA A 203 -0.12 6.13 -12.15
CA ALA A 203 -0.37 6.90 -13.38
C ALA A 203 0.27 8.30 -13.32
N GLY A 204 0.46 8.87 -12.14
CA GLY A 204 0.97 10.24 -11.95
C GLY A 204 -0.06 11.32 -12.29
N GLU A 205 -1.35 11.00 -12.20
CA GLU A 205 -2.46 11.84 -12.67
C GLU A 205 -3.44 12.17 -11.53
N ASP A 206 -3.95 13.39 -11.52
CA ASP A 206 -5.04 13.78 -10.63
C ASP A 206 -6.37 13.33 -11.25
N THR A 207 -7.16 12.55 -10.52
CA THR A 207 -8.39 11.94 -11.03
C THR A 207 -9.66 12.68 -10.60
N GLY A 208 -9.50 13.87 -10.02
CA GLY A 208 -10.58 14.78 -9.62
C GLY A 208 -10.79 14.89 -8.12
N THR A 209 -11.96 15.41 -7.73
CA THR A 209 -12.35 15.65 -6.33
C THR A 209 -13.48 14.72 -5.92
N VAL A 210 -13.42 14.18 -4.70
CA VAL A 210 -14.47 13.31 -4.14
C VAL A 210 -14.90 13.74 -2.73
N THR A 211 -16.15 13.44 -2.39
CA THR A 211 -16.77 13.65 -1.07
C THR A 211 -17.58 12.41 -0.71
N ALA A 212 -17.77 12.12 0.58
CA ALA A 212 -18.68 11.03 0.99
C ALA A 212 -20.11 11.29 0.45
N PRO A 213 -20.86 10.26 -0.03
CA PRO A 213 -20.59 8.83 0.07
C PRO A 213 -19.93 8.21 -1.18
N TYR A 214 -19.11 8.95 -1.93
CA TYR A 214 -18.52 8.50 -3.21
C TYR A 214 -17.98 7.06 -3.14
N VAL A 215 -18.31 6.28 -4.16
CA VAL A 215 -17.91 4.88 -4.33
C VAL A 215 -16.89 4.81 -5.44
N PHE A 216 -15.72 4.25 -5.14
CA PHE A 216 -14.71 4.08 -6.17
C PHE A 216 -14.77 2.74 -6.84
N GLU A 217 -14.39 2.74 -8.11
CA GLU A 217 -14.28 1.58 -8.97
C GLU A 217 -12.93 1.60 -9.69
N PHE A 218 -12.19 0.49 -9.61
CA PHE A 218 -10.93 0.26 -10.30
C PHE A 218 -10.89 -1.18 -10.84
N LYS A 219 -10.01 -1.39 -11.80
CA LYS A 219 -9.76 -2.69 -12.43
C LYS A 219 -8.33 -3.11 -12.10
N LEU A 220 -8.15 -4.06 -11.18
CA LEU A 220 -6.81 -4.60 -10.90
C LEU A 220 -6.48 -5.75 -11.86
N ARG A 221 -5.20 -6.06 -12.05
CA ARG A 221 -4.70 -7.28 -12.71
C ARG A 221 -4.15 -8.29 -11.66
N PRO A 222 -3.89 -9.56 -12.01
CA PRO A 222 -3.17 -10.49 -11.14
C PRO A 222 -1.82 -9.90 -10.68
N THR A 223 -1.48 -10.08 -9.40
CA THR A 223 -0.22 -9.56 -8.79
C THR A 223 0.03 -8.06 -8.93
N SER A 224 -0.99 -7.25 -9.22
CA SER A 224 -0.86 -5.78 -9.37
C SER A 224 -1.20 -5.02 -8.10
N ALA A 225 -0.80 -3.75 -8.09
CA ALA A 225 -1.20 -2.77 -7.07
C ALA A 225 -1.80 -1.52 -7.71
N VAL A 226 -2.77 -0.92 -7.02
CA VAL A 226 -3.17 0.48 -7.22
C VAL A 226 -2.78 1.23 -5.95
N MET A 227 -2.23 2.41 -6.16
CA MET A 227 -1.82 3.29 -5.08
C MET A 227 -2.27 4.70 -5.40
N ILE A 228 -2.94 5.32 -4.44
CA ILE A 228 -3.52 6.64 -4.61
C ILE A 228 -3.26 7.49 -3.38
N LYS A 229 -3.26 8.80 -3.57
CA LYS A 229 -3.24 9.80 -2.51
C LYS A 229 -4.56 10.56 -2.50
N LEU A 230 -5.15 10.67 -1.32
CA LEU A 230 -6.27 11.57 -1.07
C LEU A 230 -5.75 12.75 -0.24
N THR A 231 -5.82 13.94 -0.82
CA THR A 231 -5.34 15.19 -0.21
C THR A 231 -6.55 16.04 0.14
N LEU A 232 -6.65 16.49 1.40
CA LEU A 232 -7.69 17.45 1.80
C LEU A 232 -7.57 18.74 0.97
N ILE A 233 -8.72 19.31 0.58
CA ILE A 233 -8.81 20.62 -0.05
C ILE A 233 -9.68 21.59 0.75
#